data_AF-A0A379XP27-F1
#
_entry.id   AF-A0A379XP27-F1
#
_cell.length_a   1.000
_cell.length_b   1.000
_cell.length_c   1.000
_cell.angle_alpha   90.00
_cell.angle_beta   90.00
_cell.angle_gamma   90.00
#
_symmetry.space_group_name_H-M   'P 1'
#
loop_
_entity.id
_entity.type
_entity.pdbx_description
1 polymer ?
#
loop_
_entity_poly.entity_id
_entity_poly.type
_entity_poly.pdbx_seq_one_letter_code
_entity_poly.pdbx_strand_id
1 'polypeptide(L)' 'MPLHISLREDLDRGTPTVVSRPESEFTTIYRELADRVAAQLYWQGEVIPGEIAFRAV' A
#
# COMPACT_ATOMS: atom_id res chain seq x y z
N MET A 1 -6.77 3.15 12.23
CA MET A 1 -5.62 2.35 12.69
C MET A 1 -5.51 2.46 14.20
N PRO A 2 -5.33 1.34 14.92
CA PRO A 2 -5.18 1.37 16.37
C PRO A 2 -3.88 2.08 16.77
N LEU A 3 -3.94 2.88 17.84
CA LEU A 3 -2.76 3.43 18.51
C LEU A 3 -2.31 2.41 19.55
N HIS A 4 -1.27 1.65 19.25
CA HIS A 4 -0.71 0.64 20.16
C HIS A 4 0.78 0.88 20.39
N ILE A 5 1.25 0.70 21.63
CA ILE A 5 2.61 1.05 22.07
C ILE A 5 3.70 0.35 21.22
N SER A 6 3.46 -0.90 20.83
CA SER A 6 4.37 -1.67 19.97
C SER A 6 4.65 -1.02 18.61
N LEU A 7 3.67 -0.31 18.03
CA LEU A 7 3.89 0.42 16.77
C LEU A 7 4.85 1.58 16.99
N ARG A 8 4.71 2.27 18.13
CA ARG A 8 5.57 3.39 18.49
C ARG A 8 7.00 2.92 18.75
N GLU A 9 7.18 1.83 19.48
CA GLU A 9 8.51 1.25 19.73
C GLU A 9 9.24 0.86 18.44
N ASP A 10 8.53 0.19 17.53
CA ASP A 10 9.09 -0.22 16.24
C ASP A 10 9.48 1.02 15.40
N LEU A 11 8.61 2.04 15.39
CA LEU A 11 8.86 3.30 14.69
C LEU A 11 10.01 4.12 15.31
N ASP A 12 10.11 4.17 16.64
CA ASP A 12 11.20 4.83 17.35
C ASP A 12 12.56 4.14 17.07
N ARG A 13 12.54 2.83 16.79
CA ARG A 13 13.69 2.06 16.29
C ARG A 13 13.95 2.27 14.79
N GLY A 14 13.15 3.10 14.12
CA GLY A 14 13.27 3.37 12.68
C GLY A 14 12.88 2.20 11.79
N THR A 15 12.19 1.17 12.31
CA THR A 15 11.78 -0.01 11.54
C THR A 15 10.26 -0.14 11.58
N PRO A 16 9.54 -0.04 10.44
CA PRO A 16 8.09 -0.18 10.43
C PRO A 16 7.62 -1.53 11.01
N THR A 17 6.48 -1.54 11.70
CA THR A 17 5.90 -2.75 12.32
C THR A 17 5.71 -3.91 11.35
N VAL A 18 5.37 -3.61 10.10
CA VAL A 18 5.21 -4.62 9.04
C VAL A 18 6.50 -5.37 8.68
N VAL A 19 7.66 -4.78 9.00
CA VAL A 19 8.99 -5.37 8.82
C VAL A 19 9.46 -6.04 10.11
N SER A 20 9.30 -5.37 11.26
CA SER A 20 9.77 -5.88 12.56
C SER A 20 8.94 -7.06 13.07
N ARG A 21 7.64 -7.10 12.77
CA ARG A 21 6.69 -8.10 13.28
C ARG A 21 5.74 -8.59 12.17
N PRO A 22 6.24 -9.37 11.20
CA PRO A 22 5.48 -9.74 10.01
C PRO A 22 4.22 -10.58 10.27
N GLU A 23 4.19 -11.32 11.38
CA GLU A 23 3.06 -12.18 11.78
C GLU A 23 2.12 -11.52 12.81
N SER A 24 2.37 -10.25 13.17
CA SER A 24 1.51 -9.55 14.13
C SER A 24 0.15 -9.19 13.54
N GLU A 25 -0.87 -9.12 14.41
CA GLU A 25 -2.21 -8.66 14.03
C GLU A 25 -2.18 -7.26 13.38
N PHE A 26 -1.31 -6.37 13.85
CA PHE A 26 -1.13 -5.04 13.26
C PHE A 26 -0.66 -5.12 11.81
N THR A 27 0.27 -6.02 11.50
CA THR A 27 0.74 -6.23 10.13
C THR A 27 -0.39 -6.71 9.23
N THR A 28 -1.23 -7.62 9.72
CA THR A 28 -2.44 -8.07 8.99
C THR A 28 -3.36 -6.89 8.68
N ILE A 29 -3.66 -6.04 9.67
CA ILE A 29 -4.51 -4.86 9.47
C ILE A 29 -3.92 -3.90 8.42
N TYR A 30 -2.60 -3.63 8.48
CA TYR A 30 -1.93 -2.77 7.50
C TYR A 30 -1.98 -3.36 6.08
N ARG A 31 -1.82 -4.68 5.93
CA ARG A 31 -1.92 -5.37 4.63
C ARG A 31 -3.33 -5.28 4.07
N GLU A 32 -4.36 -5.54 4.87
CA GLU A 32 -5.75 -5.39 4.42
C GLU A 32 -6.07 -3.96 3.99
N LEU A 33 -5.54 -2.96 4.69
CA LEU A 33 -5.69 -1.56 4.29
C LEU A 33 -5.04 -1.31 2.92
N ALA A 34 -3.82 -1.80 2.72
CA ALA A 34 -3.12 -1.67 1.45
C ALA A 34 -3.88 -2.37 0.31
N ASP A 35 -4.42 -3.57 0.55
CA ASP A 35 -5.22 -4.32 -0.42
C ASP A 35 -6.48 -3.55 -0.82
N ARG A 36 -7.19 -2.96 0.14
CA ARG A 36 -8.37 -2.13 -0.13
C ARG A 36 -8.02 -0.89 -0.97
N VAL A 37 -6.90 -0.23 -0.66
CA VAL A 37 -6.42 0.93 -1.43
C VAL A 37 -6.04 0.51 -2.85
N ALA A 38 -5.30 -0.59 -3.00
CA ALA A 38 -4.92 -1.11 -4.32
C ALA A 38 -6.14 -1.47 -5.17
N ALA A 39 -7.16 -2.11 -4.58
CA ALA A 39 -8.40 -2.43 -5.26
C ALA A 39 -9.17 -1.18 -5.73
N GLN A 40 -9.19 -0.11 -4.92
CA GLN A 40 -9.81 1.16 -5.30
C GLN A 40 -9.06 1.88 -6.44
N LEU A 41 -7.72 1.78 -6.43
CA LEU A 41 -6.87 2.40 -7.44
C LEU A 41 -6.86 1.64 -8.77
N TYR A 42 -7.21 0.34 -8.78
CA TYR A 42 -7.15 -0.51 -9.97
C TYR A 42 -7.85 0.10 -11.20
N TRP A 43 -9.01 0.74 -11.01
CA TRP A 43 -9.77 1.36 -12.10
C TRP A 43 -9.48 2.86 -12.31
N GLN A 44 -8.59 3.44 -11.52
CA GLN A 44 -8.24 4.86 -11.59
C GLN A 44 -6.98 5.13 -12.44
N GLY A 45 -6.30 4.08 -12.90
CA GLY A 45 -5.14 4.23 -13.77
C GLY A 45 -5.54 4.65 -15.18
N GLU A 46 -4.84 5.65 -15.73
CA GLU A 46 -4.88 5.88 -17.17
C GLU A 46 -4.24 4.69 -17.89
N VAL A 47 -5.01 4.06 -18.79
CA VAL A 47 -4.46 3.01 -19.65
C VAL A 47 -3.42 3.64 -20.54
N ILE A 48 -2.16 3.20 -20.41
CA ILE A 48 -1.12 3.56 -21.38
C ILE A 48 -1.60 3.04 -22.74
N PRO A 49 -1.90 3.91 -23.72
CA PRO A 49 -2.42 3.47 -25.00
C PRO A 49 -1.41 2.54 -25.67
N GLY A 50 -1.84 1.35 -26.05
CA GLY A 50 -0.99 0.35 -26.73
C GLY A 50 -0.60 0.75 -28.15
N GLU A 51 -1.30 1.73 -28.74
CA GLU A 51 -1.05 2.24 -30.08
C GLU A 51 -0.88 3.76 -30.04
N ILE A 52 0.16 4.25 -30.71
CA ILE A 52 0.34 5.68 -30.95
C ILE A 52 -0.61 6.07 -32.08
N ALA A 53 -1.63 6.87 -31.79
CA ALA A 53 -2.55 7.37 -32.80
C ALA A 53 -1.80 8.24 -33.83
N PHE A 54 -1.48 7.68 -34.99
CA PHE A 54 -0.88 8.39 -36.11
C PHE A 54 -1.98 9.01 -36.98
N ARG A 55 -2.00 10.33 -37.10
CA ARG A 55 -2.81 11.06 -38.09
C ARG A 55 -1.87 11.65 -39.15
N ALA A 56 -1.90 11.11 -40.37
CA ALA A 56 -1.40 11.81 -41.55
C ALA A 56 -2.45 12.83 -42.00
N VAL A 57 -2.01 14.08 -42.18
CA VAL A 57 -2.77 15.17 -42.82
C VAL A 57 -2.36 15.23 -44.29
#